data_AF-A0A3F2ZYN1-F1
#
_entry.id   AF-A0A3F2ZYN1-F1
#
_cell.length_a   1.000
_cell.length_b   1.000
_cell.length_c   1.000
_cell.angle_alpha   90.00
_cell.angle_beta   90.00
_cell.angle_gamma   90.00
#
_symmetry.space_group_name_H-M   'P 1'
#
loop_
_entity.id
_entity.type
_entity.pdbx_description
1 polymer ?
#
loop_
_entity_poly.entity_id
_entity_poly.type
_entity_poly.pdbx_seq_one_letter_code
_entity_poly.pdbx_strand_id
1 'polypeptide(L)'
;MGVKELVQKAYENAKKHGFWEDINPRLFNCIQQIPKGDQMEVLNALGNRLMLITGEVAEAHKAIRKRDYENFKEELADIVIRVADLAGGLDIDLEKEIKNKMEKNKIRPYKHGKAF
;
A
#
# COMPACT_ATOMS: atom_id res chain seq x y z
N MET A 1 -3.91 -1.83 17.84
CA MET A 1 -3.01 -1.02 17.00
C MET A 1 -3.85 -0.10 16.12
N GLY A 2 -3.58 1.20 16.10
CA GLY A 2 -4.24 2.15 15.19
C GLY A 2 -3.57 2.19 13.81
N VAL A 3 -4.18 2.83 12.81
CA VAL A 3 -3.61 2.90 11.44
C VAL A 3 -2.25 3.61 11.45
N LYS A 4 -2.12 4.70 12.22
CA LYS A 4 -0.84 5.40 12.36
C LYS A 4 0.27 4.52 12.93
N GLU A 5 -0.05 3.76 13.97
CA GLU A 5 0.89 2.82 14.60
C GLU A 5 1.26 1.66 13.65
N LEU A 6 0.28 1.17 12.86
CA LEU A 6 0.52 0.16 11.83
C LEU A 6 1.49 0.67 10.76
N VAL A 7 1.24 1.85 10.20
CA VAL A 7 2.11 2.48 9.18
C VAL A 7 3.52 2.63 9.70
N GLN A 8 3.67 3.15 10.92
CA GLN A 8 4.98 3.30 11.55
C GLN A 8 5.71 1.96 11.68
N LYS A 9 5.07 0.96 12.27
CA LYS A 9 5.69 -0.36 12.51
C LYS A 9 6.03 -1.10 11.22
N ALA A 10 5.13 -1.07 10.23
CA ALA A 10 5.34 -1.73 8.95
C ALA A 10 6.55 -1.13 8.22
N TYR A 11 6.60 0.20 8.14
CA TYR A 11 7.70 0.90 7.47
C TYR A 11 9.03 0.76 8.20
N GLU A 12 9.06 0.92 9.53
CA GLU A 12 10.29 0.74 10.32
C GLU A 12 10.86 -0.67 10.18
N ASN A 13 10.00 -1.69 10.17
CA ASN A 13 10.41 -3.07 9.96
C ASN A 13 10.99 -3.26 8.54
N ALA A 14 10.27 -2.85 7.50
CA ALA A 14 10.74 -2.98 6.13
C ALA A 14 12.07 -2.24 5.89
N LYS A 15 12.19 -1.02 6.42
CA LYS A 15 13.42 -0.23 6.35
C LYS A 15 14.58 -0.91 7.05
N LYS A 16 14.37 -1.49 8.23
CA LYS A 16 15.40 -2.26 8.97
C LYS A 16 15.89 -3.48 8.18
N HIS A 17 15.06 -4.02 7.31
CA HIS A 17 15.39 -5.15 6.43
C HIS A 17 15.91 -4.73 5.05
N GLY A 18 16.23 -3.44 4.83
CA GLY A 18 16.86 -2.95 3.60
C GLY A 18 15.91 -2.74 2.43
N PHE A 19 14.59 -2.92 2.61
CA PHE A 19 13.59 -2.77 1.54
C PHE A 19 13.41 -1.34 1.01
N TRP A 20 14.17 -0.36 1.52
CA TRP A 20 14.14 1.05 1.11
C TRP A 20 15.53 1.61 0.82
N GLU A 21 16.55 0.77 0.65
CA GLU A 21 17.92 1.20 0.32
C GLU A 21 18.10 1.50 -1.18
N ASP A 22 17.20 1.00 -2.02
CA ASP A 22 17.18 1.17 -3.48
C ASP A 22 16.78 2.58 -3.92
N ILE A 23 16.02 3.31 -3.10
CA ILE A 23 15.52 4.65 -3.42
C ILE A 23 15.45 5.55 -2.19
N ASN A 24 15.54 6.87 -2.40
CA ASN A 24 15.10 7.84 -1.39
C ASN A 24 13.61 8.14 -1.59
N PRO A 25 12.69 7.61 -0.76
CA PRO A 25 11.25 7.74 -1.02
C PRO A 25 10.72 9.16 -0.85
N ARG A 26 11.47 10.05 -0.18
CA ARG A 26 11.11 11.48 -0.07
C ARG A 26 11.12 12.20 -1.41
N LEU A 27 11.86 11.67 -2.40
CA LEU A 27 11.89 12.22 -3.76
C LEU A 27 10.51 12.15 -4.44
N PHE A 28 9.62 11.25 -4.02
CA PHE A 28 8.26 11.20 -4.51
C PHE A 28 7.51 12.53 -4.30
N ASN A 29 7.73 13.20 -3.17
CA ASN A 29 7.05 14.45 -2.83
C ASN A 29 7.53 15.65 -3.66
N CYS A 30 8.71 15.55 -4.27
CA CYS A 30 9.27 16.57 -5.16
C CYS A 30 9.54 16.03 -6.58
N ILE A 31 8.84 14.97 -6.99
CA ILE A 31 9.17 14.24 -8.22
C ILE A 31 9.16 15.12 -9.48
N GLN A 32 8.30 16.13 -9.53
CA GLN A 32 8.23 17.06 -10.67
C GLN A 32 9.44 18.03 -10.74
N GLN A 33 10.25 18.11 -9.68
CA GLN A 33 11.36 19.05 -9.53
C GLN A 33 12.73 18.39 -9.75
N ILE A 34 12.80 17.07 -9.87
CA ILE A 34 14.06 16.32 -10.05
C ILE A 34 14.29 15.94 -11.53
N PRO A 35 15.53 15.61 -11.94
CA PRO A 35 15.83 15.15 -13.30
C PRO A 35 14.97 13.96 -13.74
N LYS A 36 14.61 13.89 -15.04
CA LYS A 36 13.74 12.81 -15.57
C LYS A 36 14.30 11.39 -15.35
N GLY A 37 15.61 11.22 -15.33
CA GLY A 37 16.24 9.92 -15.01
C GLY A 37 15.87 9.46 -13.61
N ASP A 38 16.12 10.31 -12.62
CA ASP A 38 15.81 10.08 -11.21
C ASP A 38 14.29 9.90 -10.98
N GLN A 39 13.45 10.63 -11.71
CA GLN A 39 11.99 10.41 -11.69
C GLN A 39 11.64 8.97 -12.06
N MET A 40 12.24 8.45 -13.12
CA MET A 40 11.96 7.10 -13.61
C MET A 40 12.40 6.04 -12.60
N GLU A 41 13.54 6.22 -11.93
CA GLU A 41 14.01 5.31 -10.88
C GLU A 41 13.02 5.24 -9.71
N VAL A 42 12.57 6.40 -9.21
CA VAL A 42 11.56 6.47 -8.14
C VAL A 42 10.25 5.80 -8.60
N LEU A 43 9.75 6.13 -9.79
CA LEU A 43 8.49 5.57 -10.29
C LEU A 43 8.56 4.06 -10.48
N ASN A 44 9.68 3.53 -11.00
CA ASN A 44 9.88 2.09 -11.16
C ASN A 44 9.91 1.38 -9.80
N ALA A 45 10.62 1.95 -8.81
CA ALA A 45 10.70 1.40 -7.47
C ALA A 45 9.33 1.39 -6.75
N LEU A 46 8.48 2.40 -6.98
CA LEU A 46 7.10 2.42 -6.49
C LEU A 46 6.22 1.43 -7.26
N GLY A 47 6.39 1.32 -8.57
CA GLY A 47 5.74 0.31 -9.40
C GLY A 47 6.01 -1.11 -8.89
N ASN A 48 7.27 -1.43 -8.57
CA ASN A 48 7.66 -2.71 -8.00
C ASN A 48 6.93 -2.98 -6.67
N ARG A 49 6.85 -1.99 -5.78
CA ARG A 49 6.14 -2.10 -4.49
C ARG A 49 4.63 -2.32 -4.67
N LEU A 50 4.01 -1.66 -5.66
CA LEU A 50 2.61 -1.92 -6.04
C LEU A 50 2.40 -3.35 -6.55
N MET A 51 3.38 -3.90 -7.27
CA MET A 51 3.33 -5.28 -7.73
C MET A 51 3.48 -6.31 -6.62
N LEU A 52 4.24 -6.00 -5.56
CA LEU A 52 4.27 -6.83 -4.35
C LEU A 52 2.88 -6.87 -3.68
N ILE A 53 2.21 -5.73 -3.51
CA ILE A 53 0.84 -5.68 -2.98
C ILE A 53 -0.12 -6.53 -3.84
N THR A 54 0.02 -6.45 -5.16
CA THR A 54 -0.79 -7.24 -6.10
C THR A 54 -0.49 -8.74 -5.98
N GLY A 55 0.75 -9.11 -5.66
CA GLY A 55 1.16 -10.47 -5.33
C GLY A 55 0.36 -11.04 -4.17
N GLU A 56 0.24 -10.30 -3.06
CA GLU A 56 -0.51 -10.74 -1.88
C GLU A 56 -2.01 -10.93 -2.20
N VAL A 57 -2.58 -10.07 -3.06
CA VAL A 57 -3.95 -10.25 -3.57
C VAL A 57 -4.09 -11.53 -4.39
N ALA A 58 -3.09 -11.86 -5.21
CA ALA A 58 -3.09 -13.08 -5.99
C ALA A 58 -2.97 -14.34 -5.09
N GLU A 59 -2.17 -14.29 -4.03
CA GLU A 59 -2.07 -15.36 -3.04
C GLU A 59 -3.36 -15.53 -2.24
N ALA A 60 -3.99 -14.44 -1.79
CA ALA A 60 -5.31 -14.48 -1.16
C ALA A 60 -6.36 -15.19 -2.06
N HIS A 61 -6.37 -14.86 -3.35
CA HIS A 61 -7.26 -15.53 -4.31
C HIS A 61 -6.92 -17.02 -4.50
N LYS A 62 -5.63 -17.38 -4.55
CA LYS A 62 -5.19 -18.79 -4.58
C LYS A 62 -5.64 -19.55 -3.34
N ALA A 63 -5.54 -18.95 -2.16
CA ALA A 63 -5.94 -19.54 -0.88
C ALA A 63 -7.45 -19.87 -0.87
N ILE A 64 -8.30 -18.93 -1.31
CA ILE A 64 -9.75 -19.18 -1.46
C ILE A 64 -10.02 -20.38 -2.40
N ARG A 65 -9.35 -20.44 -3.56
CA ARG A 65 -9.54 -21.56 -4.50
C ARG A 65 -9.16 -22.92 -3.91
N LYS A 66 -8.18 -22.94 -3.01
CA LYS A 66 -7.73 -24.14 -2.29
C LYS A 66 -8.55 -24.43 -1.03
N ARG A 67 -9.54 -23.58 -0.68
CA ARG A 67 -10.29 -23.63 0.59
C ARG A 67 -9.41 -23.49 1.83
N ASP A 68 -8.28 -22.81 1.67
CA ASP A 68 -7.35 -22.50 2.76
C ASP A 68 -7.71 -21.14 3.37
N TYR A 69 -8.65 -21.15 4.30
CA TYR A 69 -9.19 -19.91 4.88
C TYR A 69 -8.25 -19.27 5.91
N GLU A 70 -7.34 -20.02 6.52
CA GLU A 70 -6.35 -19.44 7.42
C GLU A 70 -5.29 -18.69 6.62
N ASN A 71 -4.75 -19.30 5.54
CA ASN A 71 -3.85 -18.59 4.65
C ASN A 71 -4.54 -17.36 4.03
N PHE A 72 -5.81 -17.46 3.62
CA PHE A 72 -6.54 -16.31 3.10
C PHE A 72 -6.57 -15.11 4.09
N LYS A 73 -6.74 -15.36 5.40
CA LYS A 73 -6.71 -14.29 6.41
C LYS A 73 -5.32 -13.69 6.56
N GLU A 74 -4.28 -14.52 6.50
CA GLU A 74 -2.88 -14.09 6.57
C GLU A 74 -2.54 -13.19 5.37
N GLU A 75 -2.89 -13.60 4.16
CA GLU A 75 -2.65 -12.80 2.93
C GLU A 75 -3.42 -11.46 2.95
N LEU A 76 -4.62 -11.43 3.55
CA LEU A 76 -5.34 -10.16 3.78
C LEU A 76 -4.57 -9.22 4.73
N ALA A 77 -3.92 -9.77 5.76
CA ALA A 77 -3.06 -8.99 6.64
C ALA A 77 -1.83 -8.48 5.88
N ASP A 78 -1.22 -9.31 5.04
CA ASP A 78 -0.05 -8.92 4.23
C ASP A 78 -0.38 -7.80 3.25
N ILE A 79 -1.54 -7.84 2.58
CA ILE A 79 -2.01 -6.72 1.75
C ILE A 79 -2.02 -5.41 2.55
N VAL A 80 -2.60 -5.44 3.75
CA VAL A 80 -2.73 -4.25 4.60
C VAL A 80 -1.36 -3.77 5.08
N ILE A 81 -0.46 -4.68 5.47
CA ILE A 81 0.90 -4.36 5.91
C ILE A 81 1.73 -3.76 4.78
N ARG A 82 1.66 -4.31 3.56
CA ARG A 82 2.37 -3.78 2.38
C ARG A 82 1.89 -2.39 2.00
N VAL A 83 0.57 -2.15 2.06
CA VAL A 83 -0.01 -0.81 1.84
C VAL A 83 0.47 0.18 2.92
N ALA A 84 0.52 -0.27 4.18
CA ALA A 84 0.96 0.56 5.29
C ALA A 84 2.46 0.90 5.22
N ASP A 85 3.32 -0.07 4.87
CA ASP A 85 4.75 0.13 4.61
C ASP A 85 4.96 1.17 3.48
N LEU A 86 4.30 0.98 2.34
CA LEU A 86 4.38 1.92 1.21
C LEU A 86 3.96 3.34 1.62
N ALA A 87 2.86 3.47 2.38
CA ALA A 87 2.40 4.77 2.87
C ALA A 87 3.43 5.42 3.83
N GLY A 88 4.05 4.62 4.70
CA GLY A 88 5.07 5.10 5.64
C GLY A 88 6.35 5.57 4.93
N GLY A 89 6.80 4.82 3.92
CA GLY A 89 7.94 5.23 3.11
C GLY A 89 7.70 6.55 2.36
N LEU A 90 6.49 6.74 1.84
CA LEU A 90 6.08 7.94 1.11
C LEU A 90 5.66 9.13 1.97
N ASP A 91 5.66 8.98 3.31
CA ASP A 91 5.17 10.00 4.25
C ASP A 91 3.69 10.40 4.01
N ILE A 92 2.85 9.41 3.69
CA ILE A 92 1.41 9.59 3.47
C ILE A 92 0.66 9.36 4.78
N ASP A 93 -0.17 10.33 5.20
CA ASP A 93 -1.13 10.14 6.30
C ASP A 93 -2.29 9.24 5.84
N LEU A 94 -2.02 7.93 5.82
CA LEU A 94 -2.97 6.91 5.36
C LEU A 94 -4.27 6.91 6.18
N GLU A 95 -4.20 7.20 7.48
CA GLU A 95 -5.39 7.26 8.33
C GLU A 95 -6.31 8.41 7.91
N LYS A 96 -5.73 9.59 7.65
CA LYS A 96 -6.47 10.74 7.13
C LYS A 96 -7.09 10.44 5.78
N GLU A 97 -6.35 9.82 4.86
CA GLU A 97 -6.87 9.47 3.53
C GLU A 97 -8.00 8.44 3.60
N ILE A 98 -7.89 7.43 4.47
CA ILE A 98 -8.96 6.48 4.74
C ILE A 98 -10.20 7.19 5.28
N LYS A 99 -10.06 8.06 6.31
CA LYS A 99 -11.17 8.84 6.88
C LYS A 99 -11.86 9.68 5.80
N ASN A 100 -11.08 10.43 5.01
CA ASN A 100 -11.59 11.24 3.90
C ASN A 100 -12.34 10.38 2.88
N LYS A 101 -11.81 9.21 2.53
CA LYS A 101 -12.44 8.30 1.57
C LYS A 101 -13.72 7.70 2.12
N MET A 102 -13.77 7.33 3.40
CA MET A 102 -14.96 6.80 4.05
C MET A 102 -16.09 7.82 4.07
N GLU A 103 -15.84 9.09 4.43
CA GLU A 103 -16.85 10.15 4.36
C GLU A 103 -17.37 10.35 2.94
N LYS A 104 -16.46 10.39 1.95
CA LYS A 104 -16.83 10.44 0.53
C LYS A 104 -17.64 9.23 0.08
N ASN A 105 -17.47 8.05 0.69
CA ASN A 105 -18.19 6.84 0.33
C ASN A 105 -19.59 6.78 0.95
N LYS A 106 -19.80 7.33 2.15
CA LYS A 106 -21.10 7.38 2.84
C LYS A 106 -22.17 8.12 2.04
N ILE A 107 -21.77 9.18 1.33
CA ILE A 107 -22.67 10.00 0.52
C ILE A 107 -22.97 9.41 -0.87
N ARG A 108 -22.34 8.30 -1.25
CA ARG A 108 -22.50 7.76 -2.59
C ARG A 108 -23.83 7.03 -2.73
N PRO A 109 -24.47 7.07 -3.90
CA PRO A 109 -25.66 6.28 -4.15
C PRO A 109 -25.35 4.79 -4.02
N TYR A 110 -26.39 3.98 -3.80
CA TYR A 110 -26.29 2.53 -3.66
C TYR A 110 -25.47 1.92 -4.82
N LYS A 111 -24.46 1.11 -4.46
CA LYS A 111 -23.45 0.53 -5.38
C LYS A 111 -22.78 1.53 -6.33
N HIS A 112 -22.87 2.82 -6.06
CA HIS A 112 -22.41 3.88 -6.96
C HIS A 112 -23.04 3.79 -8.35
N GLY A 113 -24.29 3.30 -8.43
CA GLY A 113 -24.99 3.04 -9.69
C GLY A 113 -24.54 1.78 -10.43
N LYS A 114 -23.72 0.91 -9.81
CA LYS A 114 -23.28 -0.36 -10.40
C LYS A 114 -24.22 -1.51 -10.05
N ALA A 115 -24.28 -2.51 -10.93
CA ALA A 115 -25.05 -3.73 -10.69
C ALA A 115 -24.40 -4.64 -9.63
N PHE A 116 -23.07 -4.58 -9.53
CA PHE A 116 -22.22 -5.37 -8.63
C PHE A 116 -21.24 -4.44 -7.92
#